data_AF-A0A0D3K1C2-F1
#
_entry.id   AF-A0A0D3K1C2-F1
#
_cell.length_a   1.000
_cell.length_b   1.000
_cell.length_c   1.000
_cell.angle_alpha   90.00
_cell.angle_beta   90.00
_cell.angle_gamma   90.00
#
_symmetry.space_group_name_H-M   'P 1'
#
loop_
_entity.id
_entity.type
_entity.pdbx_description
1 polymer ?
#
loop_
_entity_poly.entity_id
_entity_poly.type
_entity_poly.pdbx_seq_one_letter_code
_entity_poly.pdbx_strand_id
1 'polypeptide(L)'
;MDMCQHEGKGANMLQILAERGAESIVDLRSPSRKLKCSQNASDYADALQALGAAGVQYTCIDLPEGDDAQAIANEVLPLMRPLGIQAVINGSFDDVVEVADLISERLCPETTNGYRLSEARHDKARMHEVVDEAGLRSLRSVEVHSYAAAVAHMREGRAAWPVVLKPRRAGGTFGVSVCHNEDELRSAIENTIGKTNPLGGTIDTLLLQPYVRGTEYVVNVASRNGTHMVTDAWMSQKKCSGSLILYQREDLVRSSSDVQGVVDYVKQTLDALGIRNGPSHTEPAADAGEIGSGDNGMDDVIGDAASGEVAIDAGSGDAGSGDAGSGDAGSGDAGSGDAGSGDAGSGDAGSGDAGSPTSCLCALIF
;
A
#
# COMPACT_ATOMS: atom_id res chain seq x y z
N MET A 1 26.23 12.60 -14.94
CA MET A 1 24.87 12.27 -14.51
C MET A 1 25.03 11.25 -13.42
N ASP A 2 25.00 11.74 -12.17
CA ASP A 2 25.07 10.88 -11.00
C ASP A 2 23.89 9.92 -11.04
N MET A 3 24.21 8.62 -11.07
CA MET A 3 23.25 7.57 -10.83
C MET A 3 22.78 7.74 -9.39
N CYS A 4 21.53 8.18 -9.23
CA CYS A 4 20.81 8.14 -7.97
C CYS A 4 20.89 6.70 -7.45
N GLN A 5 21.73 6.47 -6.43
CA GLN A 5 21.80 5.17 -5.78
C GLN A 5 20.46 4.93 -5.11
N HIS A 6 19.77 3.86 -5.51
CA HIS A 6 18.58 3.40 -4.79
C HIS A 6 19.01 2.84 -3.45
N GLU A 7 19.15 3.71 -2.44
CA GLU A 7 19.30 3.32 -1.05
C GLU A 7 18.09 2.48 -0.64
N GLY A 8 18.32 1.24 -0.20
CA GLY A 8 17.26 0.35 0.26
C GLY A 8 16.39 1.02 1.34
N LYS A 9 15.08 1.12 1.11
CA LYS A 9 14.10 1.85 1.95
C LYS A 9 14.19 1.55 3.46
N GLY A 10 14.57 0.32 3.84
CA GLY A 10 14.78 -0.07 5.23
C GLY A 10 16.02 0.54 5.93
N ALA A 11 17.04 0.95 5.17
CA ALA A 11 18.24 1.65 5.67
C ALA A 11 17.89 3.08 6.10
N ASN A 12 17.01 3.75 5.34
CA ASN A 12 16.60 5.13 5.60
C ASN A 12 15.88 5.27 6.94
N MET A 13 15.00 4.33 7.29
CA MET A 13 14.30 4.38 8.57
C MET A 13 15.26 4.28 9.76
N LEU A 14 16.22 3.35 9.74
CA LEU A 14 17.21 3.20 10.81
C LEU A 14 18.06 4.47 10.99
N GLN A 15 18.48 5.07 9.87
CA GLN A 15 19.24 6.31 9.89
C GLN A 15 18.41 7.48 10.46
N ILE A 16 17.17 7.66 10.00
CA ILE A 16 16.26 8.68 10.51
C ILE A 16 16.09 8.53 12.03
N LEU A 17 15.95 7.30 12.52
CA LEU A 17 15.78 7.04 13.95
C LEU A 17 17.02 7.44 14.77
N ALA A 18 18.21 7.14 14.26
CA ALA A 18 19.45 7.60 14.88
C ALA A 18 19.56 9.13 14.87
N GLU A 19 19.26 9.79 13.75
CA GLU A 19 19.25 11.25 13.63
C GLU A 19 18.22 11.92 14.55
N ARG A 20 17.13 11.20 14.86
CA ARG A 20 16.08 11.64 15.79
C ARG A 20 16.37 11.28 17.25
N GLY A 21 17.55 10.72 17.53
CA GLY A 21 18.05 10.51 18.89
C GLY A 21 17.64 9.18 19.53
N ALA A 22 17.31 8.14 18.76
CA ALA A 22 17.10 6.82 19.33
C ALA A 22 18.39 6.30 19.97
N GLU A 23 18.38 5.96 21.26
CA GLU A 23 19.53 5.39 21.96
C GLU A 23 19.71 3.90 21.65
N SER A 24 18.61 3.18 21.40
CA SER A 24 18.65 1.77 21.03
C SER A 24 17.53 1.37 20.06
N ILE A 25 17.87 0.47 19.14
CA ILE A 25 16.98 -0.08 18.13
C ILE A 25 16.99 -1.60 18.24
N VAL A 26 15.80 -2.20 18.30
CA VAL A 26 15.58 -3.65 18.25
C VAL A 26 14.90 -3.99 16.93
N ASP A 27 15.63 -4.60 16.02
CA ASP A 27 15.13 -4.96 14.71
C ASP A 27 14.55 -6.39 14.72
N LEU A 28 13.27 -6.52 14.35
CA LEU A 28 12.55 -7.78 14.30
C LEU A 28 12.55 -8.32 12.85
N ARG A 29 13.12 -9.51 12.65
CA ARG A 29 13.25 -10.11 11.31
C ARG A 29 12.27 -11.26 11.11
N SER A 30 11.31 -11.08 10.20
CA SER A 30 10.45 -12.17 9.75
C SER A 30 11.23 -13.23 8.94
N PRO A 31 10.74 -14.48 8.86
CA PRO A 31 11.35 -15.52 8.02
C PRO A 31 11.49 -15.12 6.54
N SER A 32 10.48 -14.45 5.98
CA SER A 32 10.51 -13.88 4.62
C SER A 32 11.63 -12.85 4.44
N ARG A 33 11.95 -12.09 5.50
CA ARG A 33 13.04 -11.12 5.55
C ARG A 33 14.42 -11.77 5.72
N LYS A 34 14.54 -12.92 6.39
CA LYS A 34 15.82 -13.69 6.47
C LYS A 34 16.35 -14.01 5.07
N LEU A 35 15.47 -14.31 4.11
CA LEU A 35 15.80 -14.58 2.71
C LEU A 35 16.18 -13.30 1.92
N LYS A 36 15.61 -12.14 2.24
CA LYS A 36 15.86 -10.88 1.52
C LYS A 36 17.07 -10.11 2.04
N CYS A 37 17.33 -10.09 3.35
CA CYS A 37 18.54 -9.47 3.92
C CYS A 37 19.84 -10.11 3.41
N SER A 38 19.81 -11.40 3.07
CA SER A 38 20.96 -12.06 2.42
C SER A 38 21.23 -11.59 0.98
N GLN A 39 20.27 -10.93 0.32
CA GLN A 39 20.37 -10.48 -1.07
C GLN A 39 20.86 -9.02 -1.19
N ASN A 40 20.57 -8.15 -0.21
CA ASN A 40 20.96 -6.73 -0.18
C ASN A 40 21.86 -6.38 1.01
N ALA A 41 22.96 -7.13 1.18
CA ALA A 41 23.82 -7.03 2.36
C ALA A 41 24.61 -5.72 2.48
N SER A 42 24.86 -4.99 1.38
CA SER A 42 25.65 -3.74 1.36
C SER A 42 24.93 -2.58 2.03
N ASP A 43 23.70 -2.27 1.61
CA ASP A 43 22.95 -1.10 2.09
C ASP A 43 22.64 -1.21 3.58
N TYR A 44 22.43 -2.44 4.05
CA TYR A 44 22.22 -2.72 5.45
C TYR A 44 23.49 -2.58 6.28
N ALA A 45 24.65 -2.92 5.72
CA ALA A 45 25.93 -2.74 6.39
C ALA A 45 26.26 -1.25 6.61
N ASP A 46 25.96 -0.42 5.62
CA ASP A 46 26.16 1.04 5.71
C ASP A 46 25.24 1.65 6.79
N ALA A 47 23.97 1.24 6.84
CA ALA A 47 23.04 1.66 7.89
C ALA A 47 23.53 1.26 9.30
N LEU A 48 23.97 0.01 9.47
CA LEU A 48 24.51 -0.46 10.75
C LEU A 48 25.80 0.28 11.15
N GLN A 49 26.65 0.62 10.18
CA GLN A 49 27.84 1.43 10.42
C GLN A 49 27.47 2.84 10.87
N ALA A 50 26.46 3.46 10.25
CA ALA A 50 25.94 4.77 10.64
C ALA A 50 25.34 4.74 12.07
N LEU A 51 24.58 3.70 12.42
CA LEU A 51 24.07 3.50 13.79
C LEU A 51 25.23 3.42 14.80
N GLY A 52 26.25 2.62 14.50
CA GLY A 52 27.43 2.49 15.35
C GLY A 52 28.20 3.80 15.52
N ALA A 53 28.35 4.59 14.45
CA ALA A 53 28.99 5.91 14.49
C ALA A 53 28.17 6.93 15.32
N ALA A 54 26.85 6.80 15.31
CA ALA A 54 25.94 7.60 16.13
C ALA A 54 25.83 7.12 17.59
N GLY A 55 26.49 6.00 17.94
CA GLY A 55 26.45 5.42 19.29
C GLY A 55 25.14 4.71 19.63
N VAL A 56 24.32 4.37 18.63
CA VAL A 56 23.03 3.71 18.80
C VAL A 56 23.23 2.21 19.03
N GLN A 57 22.65 1.67 20.11
CA GLN A 57 22.69 0.23 20.38
C GLN A 57 21.71 -0.51 19.49
N TYR A 58 22.23 -1.27 18.53
CA TYR A 58 21.43 -2.09 17.63
C TYR A 58 21.40 -3.55 18.10
N THR A 59 20.19 -4.10 18.28
CA THR A 59 19.93 -5.51 18.56
C THR A 59 19.02 -6.08 17.48
N CYS A 60 19.24 -7.33 17.10
CA CYS A 60 18.36 -8.01 16.16
C CYS A 60 17.75 -9.26 16.79
N ILE A 61 16.44 -9.44 16.60
CA ILE A 61 15.69 -10.62 17.06
C ILE A 61 14.99 -11.22 15.84
N ASP A 62 15.27 -12.49 15.60
CA ASP A 62 14.55 -13.25 14.58
C ASP A 62 13.17 -13.64 15.11
N LEU A 63 12.14 -13.35 14.32
CA LEU A 63 10.81 -13.84 14.61
C LEU A 63 10.76 -15.36 14.39
N PRO A 64 9.93 -16.07 15.17
CA PRO A 64 9.64 -17.48 14.95
C PRO A 64 9.03 -17.71 13.56
N GLU A 65 9.12 -18.94 13.07
CA GLU A 65 8.36 -19.33 11.88
C GLU A 65 6.88 -19.50 12.22
N GLY A 66 6.01 -19.17 11.26
CA GLY A 66 4.56 -19.25 11.41
C GLY A 66 3.86 -17.97 10.99
N ASP A 67 2.53 -18.03 10.98
CA ASP A 67 1.60 -16.95 10.62
C ASP A 67 0.69 -16.52 11.79
N ASP A 68 0.68 -17.28 12.90
CA ASP A 68 -0.06 -16.91 14.12
C ASP A 68 0.66 -15.77 14.86
N ALA A 69 0.11 -14.56 14.68
CA ALA A 69 0.64 -13.36 15.29
C ALA A 69 0.68 -13.42 16.83
N GLN A 70 -0.27 -14.10 17.47
CA GLN A 70 -0.35 -14.23 18.92
C GLN A 70 0.72 -15.19 19.44
N ALA A 71 0.95 -16.31 18.76
CA ALA A 71 2.03 -17.25 19.07
C ALA A 71 3.40 -16.56 18.94
N ILE A 72 3.62 -15.87 17.82
CA ILE A 72 4.86 -15.10 17.57
C ILE A 72 5.09 -14.06 18.66
N ALA A 73 4.07 -13.23 18.95
CA ALA A 73 4.19 -12.19 19.98
C ALA A 73 4.49 -12.78 21.37
N ASN A 74 3.85 -13.89 21.74
CA ASN A 74 4.07 -14.53 23.05
C ASN A 74 5.51 -15.03 23.23
N GLU A 75 6.17 -15.43 22.15
CA GLU A 75 7.57 -15.88 22.19
C GLU A 75 8.56 -14.71 22.33
N VAL A 76 8.31 -13.59 21.62
CA VAL A 76 9.26 -12.46 21.57
C VAL A 76 9.07 -11.45 22.71
N LEU A 77 7.85 -11.30 23.23
CA LEU A 77 7.56 -10.33 24.30
C LEU A 77 8.44 -10.47 25.55
N PRO A 78 8.75 -11.68 26.07
CA PRO A 78 9.67 -11.85 27.20
C PRO A 78 11.08 -11.30 26.93
N LEU A 79 11.55 -11.35 25.69
CA LEU A 79 12.87 -10.81 25.28
C LEU A 79 12.86 -9.28 25.21
N MET A 80 11.72 -8.69 24.82
CA MET A 80 11.58 -7.26 24.59
C MET A 80 11.24 -6.48 25.87
N ARG A 81 10.50 -7.06 26.81
CA ARG A 81 10.07 -6.39 28.07
C ARG A 81 11.22 -5.75 28.87
N PRO A 82 12.38 -6.41 29.06
CA PRO A 82 13.48 -5.82 29.84
C PRO A 82 14.15 -4.62 29.15
N LEU A 83 13.91 -4.43 27.86
CA LEU A 83 14.60 -3.42 27.04
C LEU A 83 13.97 -2.03 27.14
N GLY A 84 12.78 -1.90 27.73
CA GLY A 84 12.11 -0.60 27.89
C GLY A 84 11.66 0.03 26.57
N ILE A 85 11.14 -0.78 25.64
CA ILE A 85 10.64 -0.35 24.32
C ILE A 85 9.60 0.77 24.49
N GLN A 86 9.81 1.90 23.82
CA GLN A 86 8.93 3.08 23.89
C GLN A 86 8.01 3.21 22.67
N ALA A 87 8.42 2.67 21.52
CA ALA A 87 7.60 2.63 20.32
C ALA A 87 7.90 1.38 19.50
N VAL A 88 6.92 0.96 18.70
CA VAL A 88 7.09 -0.10 17.69
C VAL A 88 6.64 0.48 16.36
N ILE A 89 7.51 0.39 15.36
CA ILE A 89 7.26 0.88 14.00
C ILE A 89 7.28 -0.33 13.06
N ASN A 90 6.13 -0.58 12.44
CA ASN A 90 6.09 -1.50 11.32
C ASN A 90 6.56 -0.81 10.05
N GLY A 91 7.76 -1.13 9.58
CA GLY A 91 8.23 -0.76 8.25
C GLY A 91 8.26 -1.97 7.29
N SER A 92 7.57 -3.07 7.62
CA SER A 92 7.41 -4.22 6.73
C SER A 92 6.00 -4.32 6.15
N PHE A 93 5.90 -4.86 4.93
CA PHE A 93 4.62 -5.10 4.24
C PHE A 93 3.96 -6.39 4.75
N ASP A 94 2.65 -6.30 5.01
CA ASP A 94 1.62 -7.36 5.05
C ASP A 94 1.78 -8.57 6.01
N ASP A 95 2.98 -9.09 6.26
CA ASP A 95 3.18 -10.35 7.01
C ASP A 95 3.37 -10.17 8.52
N VAL A 96 3.64 -8.95 8.99
CA VAL A 96 3.96 -8.67 10.41
C VAL A 96 3.16 -7.53 11.01
N VAL A 97 2.16 -6.98 10.30
CA VAL A 97 1.30 -5.89 10.81
C VAL A 97 0.64 -6.28 12.13
N GLU A 98 0.04 -7.48 12.16
CA GLU A 98 -0.66 -8.03 13.32
C GLU A 98 0.29 -8.29 14.51
N VAL A 99 1.50 -8.79 14.22
CA VAL A 99 2.56 -8.99 15.23
C VAL A 99 3.01 -7.65 15.81
N ALA A 100 3.23 -6.65 14.96
CA ALA A 100 3.64 -5.31 15.38
C ALA A 100 2.59 -4.64 16.26
N ASP A 101 1.32 -4.71 15.87
CA ASP A 101 0.21 -4.17 16.65
C ASP A 101 0.10 -4.87 18.01
N LEU A 102 0.20 -6.21 18.06
CA LEU A 102 0.21 -6.97 19.33
C LEU A 102 1.37 -6.56 20.24
N ILE A 103 2.59 -6.48 19.72
CA ILE A 103 3.76 -6.09 20.52
C ILE A 103 3.60 -4.64 21.01
N SER A 104 3.19 -3.72 20.13
CA SER A 104 2.97 -2.32 20.48
C SER A 104 1.87 -2.15 21.53
N GLU A 105 0.77 -2.89 21.45
CA GLU A 105 -0.32 -2.83 22.43
C GLU A 105 0.15 -3.29 23.82
N ARG A 106 1.05 -4.28 23.87
CA ARG A 106 1.56 -4.85 25.13
C ARG A 106 2.71 -4.06 25.75
N LEU A 107 3.53 -3.37 24.94
CA LEU A 107 4.72 -2.66 25.41
C LEU A 107 4.58 -1.14 25.39
N CYS A 108 3.81 -0.59 24.45
CA CYS A 108 3.75 0.83 24.14
C CYS A 108 2.29 1.31 24.00
N PRO A 109 1.44 1.18 25.04
CA PRO A 109 0.00 1.45 24.95
C PRO A 109 -0.33 2.91 24.59
N GLU A 110 0.59 3.85 24.81
CA GLU A 110 0.40 5.27 24.47
C GLU A 110 0.58 5.56 22.96
N THR A 111 1.32 4.71 22.24
CA THR A 111 1.67 4.93 20.83
C THR A 111 1.09 3.87 19.89
N THR A 112 0.39 2.88 20.42
CA THR A 112 -0.23 1.80 19.64
C THR A 112 -1.49 2.26 18.89
N ASN A 113 -1.86 1.50 17.85
CA ASN A 113 -3.19 1.52 17.24
C ASN A 113 -4.08 0.37 17.74
N GLY A 114 -3.58 -0.45 18.68
CA GLY A 114 -4.24 -1.64 19.23
C GLY A 114 -4.27 -2.82 18.27
N TYR A 115 -4.56 -4.01 18.77
CA TYR A 115 -4.62 -5.24 17.96
C TYR A 115 -6.03 -5.53 17.41
N ARG A 116 -7.08 -5.08 18.10
CA ARG A 116 -8.49 -5.45 17.80
C ARG A 116 -8.91 -5.22 16.34
N LEU A 117 -8.41 -4.18 15.69
CA LEU A 117 -8.71 -3.84 14.29
C LEU A 117 -7.51 -4.04 13.36
N SER A 118 -6.49 -4.80 13.79
CA SER A 118 -5.28 -5.02 12.99
C SER A 118 -5.57 -5.75 11.68
N GLU A 119 -6.36 -6.82 11.74
CA GLU A 119 -6.80 -7.54 10.54
C GLU A 119 -7.52 -6.61 9.54
N ALA A 120 -8.42 -5.76 10.03
CA ALA A 120 -9.19 -4.84 9.18
C ALA A 120 -8.33 -3.77 8.46
N ARG A 121 -7.09 -3.56 8.89
CA ARG A 121 -6.16 -2.59 8.28
C ARG A 121 -5.33 -3.20 7.14
N HIS A 122 -5.41 -4.50 6.93
CA HIS A 122 -4.63 -5.24 5.93
C HIS A 122 -5.51 -6.17 5.07
N ASP A 123 -6.58 -6.72 5.63
CA ASP A 123 -7.53 -7.56 4.92
C ASP A 123 -8.64 -6.70 4.28
N LYS A 124 -8.65 -6.65 2.94
CA LYS A 124 -9.57 -5.79 2.19
C LYS A 124 -11.05 -6.11 2.42
N ALA A 125 -11.40 -7.38 2.68
CA ALA A 125 -12.79 -7.74 2.95
C ALA A 125 -13.21 -7.21 4.31
N ARG A 126 -12.40 -7.50 5.34
CA ARG A 126 -12.67 -7.03 6.71
C ARG A 126 -12.63 -5.51 6.82
N MET A 127 -11.76 -4.85 6.06
CA MET A 127 -11.71 -3.39 5.96
C MET A 127 -13.05 -2.82 5.50
N HIS A 128 -13.59 -3.32 4.37
CA HIS A 128 -14.86 -2.83 3.85
C HIS A 128 -16.03 -3.10 4.80
N GLU A 129 -16.04 -4.25 5.51
CA GLU A 129 -17.04 -4.53 6.55
C GLU A 129 -16.98 -3.51 7.70
N VAL A 130 -15.79 -3.24 8.25
CA VAL A 130 -15.63 -2.28 9.36
C VAL A 130 -16.02 -0.86 8.92
N VAL A 131 -15.68 -0.47 7.69
CA VAL A 131 -16.06 0.82 7.10
C VAL A 131 -17.59 0.92 6.92
N ASP A 132 -18.24 -0.14 6.44
CA ASP A 132 -19.71 -0.20 6.32
C ASP A 132 -20.41 -0.14 7.69
N GLU A 133 -19.91 -0.90 8.67
CA GLU A 133 -20.39 -0.90 10.06
C GLU A 133 -20.31 0.50 10.70
N ALA A 134 -19.36 1.33 10.27
CA ALA A 134 -19.21 2.73 10.69
C ALA A 134 -20.16 3.71 9.95
N GLY A 135 -20.99 3.21 9.03
CA GLY A 135 -21.92 4.02 8.23
C GLY A 135 -21.24 4.78 7.09
N LEU A 136 -20.00 4.41 6.75
CA LEU A 136 -19.26 4.98 5.64
C LEU A 136 -19.50 4.14 4.38
N ARG A 137 -19.39 4.78 3.21
CA ARG A 137 -19.50 4.04 1.93
C ARG A 137 -18.38 3.00 1.85
N SER A 138 -18.71 1.79 1.43
CA SER A 138 -17.73 0.72 1.24
C SER A 138 -18.08 -0.06 -0.03
N LEU A 139 -17.09 -0.76 -0.60
CA LEU A 139 -17.35 -1.63 -1.73
C LEU A 139 -17.90 -2.95 -1.24
N ARG A 140 -19.01 -3.36 -1.84
CA ARG A 140 -19.52 -4.71 -1.69
C ARG A 140 -18.60 -5.67 -2.41
N SER A 141 -18.06 -6.62 -1.66
CA SER A 141 -17.21 -7.67 -2.16
C SER A 141 -17.87 -9.01 -1.92
N VAL A 142 -17.66 -9.96 -2.83
CA VAL A 142 -17.95 -11.37 -2.59
C VAL A 142 -16.67 -12.17 -2.72
N GLU A 143 -16.46 -13.10 -1.80
CA GLU A 143 -15.34 -14.02 -1.88
C GLU A 143 -15.58 -15.06 -2.96
N VAL A 144 -14.55 -15.35 -3.75
CA VAL A 144 -14.57 -16.36 -4.78
C VAL A 144 -13.33 -17.24 -4.69
N HIS A 145 -13.56 -18.54 -4.80
CA HIS A 145 -12.50 -19.58 -4.74
C HIS A 145 -12.36 -20.32 -6.08
N SER A 146 -13.19 -19.98 -7.07
CA SER A 146 -13.18 -20.59 -8.40
C SER A 146 -13.96 -19.75 -9.41
N TYR A 147 -13.73 -19.98 -10.70
CA TYR A 147 -14.49 -19.36 -11.78
C TYR A 147 -15.99 -19.69 -11.70
N ALA A 148 -16.34 -20.93 -11.34
CA ALA A 148 -17.74 -21.34 -11.19
C ALA A 148 -18.46 -20.53 -10.10
N ALA A 149 -17.81 -20.29 -8.96
CA ALA A 149 -18.35 -19.45 -7.89
C ALA A 149 -18.51 -17.99 -8.33
N ALA A 150 -17.51 -17.43 -9.03
CA ALA A 150 -17.56 -16.06 -9.53
C ALA A 150 -18.72 -15.85 -10.51
N VAL A 151 -18.91 -16.76 -11.48
CA VAL A 151 -20.04 -16.70 -12.43
C VAL A 151 -21.39 -16.85 -11.72
N ALA A 152 -21.48 -17.68 -10.68
CA ALA A 152 -22.71 -17.80 -9.89
C ALA A 152 -23.09 -16.45 -9.25
N HIS A 153 -22.12 -15.75 -8.64
CA HIS A 153 -22.36 -14.42 -8.06
C HIS A 153 -22.74 -13.37 -9.11
N MET A 154 -22.11 -13.41 -10.30
CA MET A 154 -22.50 -12.53 -11.42
C MET A 154 -23.95 -12.79 -11.85
N ARG A 155 -24.37 -14.06 -11.96
CA ARG A 155 -25.75 -14.44 -12.36
C ARG A 155 -26.80 -14.07 -11.30
N GLU A 156 -26.42 -14.10 -10.04
CA GLU A 156 -27.25 -13.65 -8.92
C GLU A 156 -27.36 -12.13 -8.81
N GLY A 157 -26.68 -11.37 -9.67
CA GLY A 157 -26.71 -9.91 -9.68
C GLY A 157 -25.95 -9.28 -8.50
N ARG A 158 -25.00 -10.03 -7.89
CA ARG A 158 -24.18 -9.50 -6.79
C ARG A 158 -23.05 -8.59 -7.27
N ALA A 159 -22.74 -8.60 -8.57
CA ALA A 159 -21.80 -7.72 -9.23
C ALA A 159 -22.20 -7.50 -10.69
N ALA A 160 -21.71 -6.41 -11.30
CA ALA A 160 -21.97 -6.05 -12.68
C ALA A 160 -20.65 -5.69 -13.40
N TRP A 161 -20.60 -5.91 -14.71
CA TRP A 161 -19.39 -5.60 -15.50
C TRP A 161 -19.16 -4.08 -15.62
N PRO A 162 -17.89 -3.62 -15.64
CA PRO A 162 -16.69 -4.40 -15.34
C PRO A 162 -16.55 -4.70 -13.84
N VAL A 163 -15.84 -5.78 -13.52
CA VAL A 163 -15.52 -6.20 -12.15
C VAL A 163 -14.03 -6.17 -11.89
N VAL A 164 -13.65 -6.01 -10.63
CA VAL A 164 -12.29 -6.15 -10.15
C VAL A 164 -12.17 -7.47 -9.39
N LEU A 165 -11.16 -8.26 -9.75
CA LEU A 165 -10.67 -9.36 -8.93
C LEU A 165 -9.41 -8.93 -8.21
N LYS A 166 -9.31 -9.19 -6.90
CA LYS A 166 -8.09 -8.93 -6.12
C LYS A 166 -7.93 -9.90 -4.94
N PRO A 167 -6.72 -10.24 -4.50
CA PRO A 167 -6.51 -11.01 -3.28
C PRO A 167 -7.00 -10.24 -2.04
N ARG A 168 -7.40 -10.96 -0.98
CA ARG A 168 -7.76 -10.34 0.31
C ARG A 168 -6.60 -9.58 0.93
N ARG A 169 -5.43 -10.19 0.89
CA ARG A 169 -4.17 -9.77 1.50
C ARG A 169 -3.10 -9.70 0.42
N ALA A 170 -2.74 -8.50 0.00
CA ALA A 170 -1.67 -8.21 -0.96
C ALA A 170 -1.53 -6.68 -1.14
N GLY A 171 -0.30 -6.16 -1.10
CA GLY A 171 0.02 -4.80 -1.53
C GLY A 171 0.24 -4.67 -3.05
N GLY A 172 0.00 -3.45 -3.55
CA GLY A 172 0.22 -3.07 -4.95
C GLY A 172 -0.76 -3.70 -5.94
N THR A 173 -0.41 -3.70 -7.23
CA THR A 173 -1.25 -4.24 -8.31
C THR A 173 -1.16 -5.77 -8.45
N PHE A 174 -0.49 -6.45 -7.52
CA PHE A 174 -0.29 -7.89 -7.58
C PHE A 174 -1.62 -8.65 -7.45
N GLY A 175 -1.94 -9.46 -8.46
CA GLY A 175 -3.18 -10.25 -8.48
C GLY A 175 -4.44 -9.42 -8.69
N VAL A 176 -4.32 -8.11 -8.96
CA VAL A 176 -5.45 -7.24 -9.29
C VAL A 176 -5.73 -7.33 -10.78
N SER A 177 -6.98 -7.62 -11.15
CA SER A 177 -7.42 -7.70 -12.54
C SER A 177 -8.76 -7.03 -12.74
N VAL A 178 -8.85 -6.15 -13.73
CA VAL A 178 -10.14 -5.64 -14.22
C VAL A 178 -10.63 -6.57 -15.31
N CYS A 179 -11.83 -7.11 -15.15
CA CYS A 179 -12.45 -8.04 -16.09
C CYS A 179 -13.72 -7.41 -16.66
N HIS A 180 -13.83 -7.38 -17.99
CA HIS A 180 -14.98 -6.84 -18.73
C HIS A 180 -15.94 -7.93 -19.22
N ASN A 181 -15.51 -9.20 -19.18
CA ASN A 181 -16.28 -10.35 -19.64
C ASN A 181 -15.85 -11.64 -18.93
N GLU A 182 -16.61 -12.72 -19.15
CA GLU A 182 -16.37 -14.02 -18.49
C GLU A 182 -15.03 -14.66 -18.85
N ASP A 183 -14.51 -14.45 -20.07
CA ASP A 183 -13.23 -15.03 -20.50
C ASP A 183 -12.05 -14.38 -19.78
N GLU A 184 -12.06 -13.05 -19.64
CA GLU A 184 -11.10 -12.31 -18.83
C GLU A 184 -11.19 -12.71 -17.35
N LEU A 185 -12.40 -12.88 -16.82
CA LEU A 185 -12.63 -13.33 -15.44
C LEU A 185 -12.06 -14.73 -15.20
N ARG A 186 -12.29 -15.66 -16.12
CA ARG A 186 -11.72 -17.01 -16.05
C ARG A 186 -10.20 -16.96 -16.03
N SER A 187 -9.62 -16.23 -16.98
CA SER A 187 -8.17 -16.11 -17.10
C SER A 187 -7.55 -15.51 -15.83
N ALA A 188 -8.13 -14.45 -15.28
CA ALA A 188 -7.65 -13.82 -14.05
C ALA A 188 -7.70 -14.79 -12.85
N ILE A 189 -8.76 -15.58 -12.71
CA ILE A 189 -8.88 -16.55 -11.61
C ILE A 189 -7.85 -17.67 -11.76
N GLU A 190 -7.75 -18.28 -12.93
CA GLU A 190 -6.82 -19.41 -13.20
C GLU A 190 -5.34 -18.99 -13.06
N ASN A 191 -5.04 -17.73 -13.36
CA ASN A 191 -3.71 -17.17 -13.22
C ASN A 191 -3.36 -16.72 -11.79
N THR A 192 -4.33 -16.67 -10.87
CA THR A 192 -4.11 -16.13 -9.51
C THR A 192 -4.37 -17.16 -8.42
N ILE A 193 -5.49 -17.89 -8.46
CA ILE A 193 -5.80 -18.91 -7.45
C ILE A 193 -4.82 -20.08 -7.56
N GLY A 194 -4.30 -20.53 -6.42
CA GLY A 194 -3.28 -21.57 -6.32
C GLY A 194 -1.86 -21.08 -6.61
N LYS A 195 -1.67 -19.79 -6.93
CA LYS A 195 -0.32 -19.20 -7.07
C LYS A 195 0.21 -18.73 -5.72
N THR A 196 1.53 -18.72 -5.62
CA THR A 196 2.24 -18.15 -4.48
C THR A 196 2.32 -16.64 -4.65
N ASN A 197 1.90 -15.90 -3.64
CA ASN A 197 2.07 -14.45 -3.57
C ASN A 197 3.55 -14.09 -3.30
N PRO A 198 3.96 -12.83 -3.49
CA PRO A 198 5.36 -12.40 -3.26
C PRO A 198 5.85 -12.57 -1.82
N LEU A 199 4.95 -12.89 -0.89
CA LEU A 199 5.21 -13.12 0.53
C LEU A 199 5.33 -14.62 0.87
N GLY A 200 5.18 -15.52 -0.11
CA GLY A 200 5.32 -16.96 0.04
C GLY A 200 4.03 -17.71 0.38
N GLY A 201 2.92 -17.01 0.60
CA GLY A 201 1.60 -17.60 0.85
C GLY A 201 0.88 -18.00 -0.44
N THR A 202 0.05 -19.04 -0.40
CA THR A 202 -0.81 -19.42 -1.54
C THR A 202 -2.08 -18.57 -1.53
N ILE A 203 -2.46 -18.03 -2.70
CA ILE A 203 -3.75 -17.34 -2.85
C ILE A 203 -4.82 -18.38 -3.12
N ASP A 204 -5.73 -18.59 -2.17
CA ASP A 204 -6.88 -19.51 -2.31
C ASP A 204 -8.21 -18.76 -2.50
N THR A 205 -8.24 -17.48 -2.14
CA THR A 205 -9.44 -16.65 -2.12
C THR A 205 -9.17 -15.29 -2.77
N LEU A 206 -10.08 -14.90 -3.67
CA LEU A 206 -10.13 -13.57 -4.28
C LEU A 206 -11.41 -12.85 -3.88
N LEU A 207 -11.38 -11.54 -3.91
CA LEU A 207 -12.54 -10.66 -3.82
C LEU A 207 -12.97 -10.28 -5.22
N LEU A 208 -14.25 -10.50 -5.51
CA LEU A 208 -14.94 -10.00 -6.70
C LEU A 208 -15.72 -8.74 -6.30
N GLN A 209 -15.38 -7.61 -6.92
CA GLN A 209 -15.91 -6.30 -6.60
C GLN A 209 -16.41 -5.57 -7.86
N PRO A 210 -17.41 -4.69 -7.74
CA PRO A 210 -17.71 -3.72 -8.80
C PRO A 210 -16.48 -2.87 -9.11
N TYR A 211 -16.26 -2.59 -10.39
CA TYR A 211 -15.27 -1.60 -10.78
C TYR A 211 -15.80 -0.19 -10.53
N VAL A 212 -15.14 0.56 -9.66
CA VAL A 212 -15.44 1.99 -9.44
C VAL A 212 -14.86 2.77 -10.61
N ARG A 213 -15.75 3.38 -11.40
CA ARG A 213 -15.34 4.35 -12.42
C ARG A 213 -15.15 5.68 -11.72
N GLY A 214 -13.97 6.28 -11.85
CA GLY A 214 -13.69 7.51 -11.14
C GLY A 214 -12.24 7.89 -11.13
N THR A 215 -11.97 9.03 -10.53
CA THR A 215 -10.63 9.53 -10.27
C THR A 215 -10.10 8.87 -9.01
N GLU A 216 -8.98 8.17 -9.11
CA GLU A 216 -8.28 7.68 -7.93
C GLU A 216 -7.39 8.78 -7.35
N TYR A 217 -7.46 8.92 -6.04
CA TYR A 217 -6.60 9.77 -5.26
C TYR A 217 -5.69 8.93 -4.37
N VAL A 218 -4.56 9.52 -4.00
CA VAL A 218 -3.73 9.08 -2.90
C VAL A 218 -3.79 10.17 -1.85
N VAL A 219 -4.16 9.84 -0.61
CA VAL A 219 -4.15 10.78 0.51
C VAL A 219 -3.22 10.25 1.58
N ASN A 220 -2.14 10.99 1.84
CA ASN A 220 -1.17 10.68 2.88
C ASN A 220 -1.51 11.44 4.16
N VAL A 221 -1.50 10.75 5.29
CA VAL A 221 -1.95 11.28 6.59
C VAL A 221 -0.94 10.94 7.68
N ALA A 222 -0.59 11.93 8.50
CA ALA A 222 0.10 11.72 9.77
C ALA A 222 -0.89 11.83 10.93
N SER A 223 -0.99 10.77 11.74
CA SER A 223 -1.92 10.68 12.86
C SER A 223 -1.20 10.75 14.21
N ARG A 224 -1.78 11.48 15.16
CA ARG A 224 -1.31 11.49 16.56
C ARG A 224 -2.50 11.59 17.51
N ASN A 225 -2.64 10.62 18.41
CA ASN A 225 -3.73 10.54 19.38
C ASN A 225 -5.14 10.66 18.75
N GLY A 226 -5.32 10.15 17.53
CA GLY A 226 -6.58 10.25 16.77
C GLY A 226 -6.81 11.59 16.08
N THR A 227 -5.85 12.52 16.11
CA THR A 227 -5.89 13.71 15.26
C THR A 227 -5.17 13.42 13.94
N HIS A 228 -5.89 13.60 12.83
CA HIS A 228 -5.42 13.30 11.48
C HIS A 228 -5.00 14.56 10.71
N MET A 229 -3.73 14.67 10.38
CA MET A 229 -3.18 15.74 9.54
C MET A 229 -2.84 15.19 8.16
N VAL A 230 -3.55 15.64 7.13
CA VAL A 230 -3.21 15.34 5.73
C VAL A 230 -1.91 16.06 5.39
N THR A 231 -0.91 15.32 4.92
CA THR A 231 0.37 15.89 4.47
C THR A 231 0.27 16.34 3.02
N ASP A 232 -0.35 15.51 2.19
CA ASP A 232 -0.46 15.70 0.75
C ASP A 232 -1.57 14.81 0.18
N ALA A 233 -2.07 15.22 -0.98
CA ALA A 233 -3.04 14.46 -1.77
C ALA A 233 -2.62 14.49 -3.24
N TRP A 234 -2.68 13.34 -3.89
CA TRP A 234 -2.31 13.15 -5.28
C TRP A 234 -3.47 12.55 -6.05
N MET A 235 -3.45 12.74 -7.37
CA MET A 235 -4.40 12.15 -8.29
C MET A 235 -3.67 11.20 -9.22
N SER A 236 -4.11 9.94 -9.24
CA SER A 236 -3.52 8.89 -10.06
C SER A 236 -4.14 8.89 -11.46
N GLN A 237 -3.31 9.06 -12.49
CA GLN A 237 -3.69 8.81 -13.86
C GLN A 237 -3.28 7.39 -14.24
N LYS A 238 -4.29 6.54 -14.43
CA LYS A 238 -4.13 5.12 -14.74
C LYS A 238 -4.52 4.83 -16.18
N LYS A 239 -3.82 3.90 -16.81
CA LYS A 239 -4.15 3.33 -18.11
C LYS A 239 -4.31 1.82 -17.97
N CYS A 240 -5.37 1.28 -18.57
CA CYS A 240 -5.52 -0.17 -18.69
C CYS A 240 -4.79 -0.68 -19.93
N SER A 241 -4.08 -1.81 -19.78
CA SER A 241 -3.50 -2.57 -20.89
C SER A 241 -3.98 -4.01 -20.78
N GLY A 242 -5.10 -4.32 -21.45
CA GLY A 242 -5.85 -5.54 -21.17
C GLY A 242 -6.46 -5.48 -19.76
N SER A 243 -6.30 -6.55 -18.98
CA SER A 243 -6.78 -6.62 -17.58
C SER A 243 -5.87 -5.94 -16.55
N LEU A 244 -4.69 -5.47 -16.97
CA LEU A 244 -3.70 -4.84 -16.09
C LEU A 244 -3.92 -3.33 -15.97
N ILE A 245 -3.72 -2.82 -14.75
CA ILE A 245 -3.72 -1.39 -14.43
C ILE A 245 -2.28 -0.89 -14.40
N LEU A 246 -1.96 0.11 -15.22
CA LEU A 246 -0.66 0.77 -15.28
C LEU A 246 -0.78 2.22 -14.80
N TYR A 247 0.08 2.62 -13.86
CA TYR A 247 0.20 4.01 -13.44
C TYR A 247 0.97 4.79 -14.50
N GLN A 248 0.37 5.86 -15.02
CA GLN A 248 0.97 6.73 -16.03
C GLN A 248 1.62 7.96 -15.40
N ARG A 249 0.91 8.61 -14.48
CA ARG A 249 1.37 9.82 -13.78
C ARG A 249 0.58 9.99 -12.48
N GLU A 250 1.21 10.62 -11.49
CA GLU A 250 0.53 11.14 -10.30
C GLU A 250 0.70 12.66 -10.25
N ASP A 251 -0.41 13.37 -10.08
CA ASP A 251 -0.43 14.83 -10.05
C ASP A 251 -0.76 15.33 -8.63
N LEU A 252 0.07 16.20 -8.07
CA LEU A 252 -0.18 16.80 -6.76
C LEU A 252 -1.45 17.67 -6.83
N VAL A 253 -2.40 17.39 -5.94
CA VAL A 253 -3.69 18.07 -5.91
C VAL A 253 -3.58 19.33 -5.07
N ARG A 254 -4.03 20.46 -5.63
CA ARG A 254 -4.14 21.71 -4.86
C ARG A 254 -5.25 21.57 -3.83
N SER A 255 -5.05 22.14 -2.65
CA SER A 255 -6.12 22.25 -1.65
C SER A 255 -7.28 23.08 -2.24
N SER A 256 -8.39 22.39 -2.52
CA SER A 256 -9.63 22.97 -3.05
C SER A 256 -10.84 22.30 -2.40
N SER A 257 -12.03 22.88 -2.59
CA SER A 257 -13.29 22.26 -2.16
C SER A 257 -13.51 20.88 -2.76
N ASP A 258 -12.96 20.62 -3.95
CA ASP A 258 -13.29 19.44 -4.74
C ASP A 258 -12.63 18.16 -4.19
N VAL A 259 -11.49 18.30 -3.49
CA VAL A 259 -10.81 17.18 -2.81
C VAL A 259 -11.21 17.08 -1.34
N GLN A 260 -11.91 18.08 -0.79
CA GLN A 260 -12.24 18.10 0.64
C GLN A 260 -13.13 16.93 1.04
N GLY A 261 -14.08 16.53 0.19
CA GLY A 261 -14.92 15.36 0.44
C GLY A 261 -14.13 14.05 0.50
N VAL A 262 -13.09 13.91 -0.32
CA VAL A 262 -12.18 12.76 -0.30
C VAL A 262 -11.35 12.75 0.98
N VAL A 263 -10.81 13.91 1.37
CA VAL A 263 -10.04 14.08 2.62
C VAL A 263 -10.89 13.75 3.84
N ASP A 264 -12.12 14.26 3.91
CA ASP A 264 -13.01 14.03 5.05
C ASP A 264 -13.39 12.55 5.15
N TYR A 265 -13.66 11.91 4.02
CA TYR A 265 -13.91 10.48 3.96
C TYR A 265 -12.70 9.66 4.45
N VAL A 266 -11.48 9.99 4.00
CA VAL A 266 -10.25 9.34 4.47
C VAL A 266 -10.10 9.45 5.99
N LYS A 267 -10.30 10.63 6.57
CA LYS A 267 -10.21 10.81 8.02
C LYS A 267 -11.23 9.95 8.77
N GLN A 268 -12.48 9.91 8.31
CA GLN A 268 -13.52 9.07 8.90
C GLN A 268 -13.18 7.58 8.78
N THR A 269 -12.60 7.15 7.66
CA THR A 269 -12.12 5.77 7.49
C THR A 269 -10.98 5.43 8.44
N LEU A 270 -10.02 6.34 8.65
CA LEU A 270 -8.94 6.14 9.64
C LEU A 270 -9.50 5.98 11.07
N ASP A 271 -10.48 6.81 11.44
CA ASP A 271 -11.19 6.68 12.71
C ASP A 271 -11.91 5.32 12.83
N ALA A 272 -12.62 4.90 11.78
CA ALA A 272 -13.34 3.61 11.74
C ALA A 272 -12.39 2.41 11.89
N LEU A 273 -11.22 2.48 11.26
CA LEU A 273 -10.17 1.45 11.35
C LEU A 273 -9.34 1.53 12.64
N GLY A 274 -9.64 2.49 13.53
CA GLY A 274 -8.94 2.65 14.81
C GLY A 274 -7.51 3.15 14.68
N ILE A 275 -7.15 3.78 13.56
CA ILE A 275 -5.85 4.43 13.41
C ILE A 275 -5.80 5.67 14.30
N ARG A 276 -4.84 5.72 15.21
CA ARG A 276 -4.64 6.83 16.15
C ARG A 276 -3.27 7.47 16.00
N ASN A 277 -2.28 6.70 15.60
CA ASN A 277 -0.88 7.05 15.60
C ASN A 277 -0.18 6.57 14.33
N GLY A 278 0.77 7.38 13.84
CA GLY A 278 1.66 7.02 12.74
C GLY A 278 1.17 7.50 11.37
N PRO A 279 1.97 7.22 10.32
CA PRO A 279 1.62 7.54 8.95
C PRO A 279 0.53 6.61 8.41
N SER A 280 -0.21 7.07 7.41
CA SER A 280 -1.18 6.28 6.67
C SER A 280 -1.16 6.69 5.20
N HIS A 281 -1.25 5.69 4.33
CA HIS A 281 -1.35 5.83 2.89
C HIS A 281 -2.70 5.25 2.47
N THR A 282 -3.51 6.06 1.81
CA THR A 282 -4.89 5.66 1.45
C THR A 282 -5.15 5.97 -0.02
N GLU A 283 -5.79 5.03 -0.71
CA GLU A 283 -6.11 5.14 -2.13
C GLU A 283 -7.64 5.21 -2.35
N PRO A 284 -8.30 6.35 -2.07
CA PRO A 284 -9.71 6.53 -2.38
C PRO A 284 -9.96 6.73 -3.88
N ALA A 285 -10.83 5.93 -4.48
CA ALA A 285 -11.43 6.21 -5.78
C ALA A 285 -12.70 7.03 -5.62
N ALA A 286 -12.82 8.19 -6.30
CA ALA A 286 -13.99 9.05 -6.30
C ALA A 286 -14.70 9.04 -7.67
N ASP A 287 -15.99 8.77 -7.70
CA ASP A 287 -16.78 8.72 -8.94
C ASP A 287 -16.82 10.08 -9.67
N ALA A 288 -16.87 10.04 -11.00
CA ALA A 288 -16.80 11.18 -11.91
C ALA A 288 -17.96 12.18 -11.78
N GLY A 289 -18.94 11.90 -10.92
CA GLY A 289 -20.16 12.71 -10.75
C GLY A 289 -19.99 14.07 -10.04
N GLU A 290 -18.88 14.34 -9.35
CA GLU A 290 -18.76 15.57 -8.51
C GLU A 290 -17.36 16.20 -8.46
N ILE A 291 -16.71 16.37 -9.61
CA ILE A 291 -15.59 17.31 -9.71
C ILE A 291 -15.92 18.29 -10.83
N GLY A 292 -16.46 19.44 -10.46
CA GLY A 292 -17.03 20.41 -11.38
C GLY A 292 -16.09 20.89 -12.48
N SER A 293 -16.46 20.53 -13.71
CA SER A 293 -16.30 21.23 -15.00
C SER A 293 -14.91 21.42 -15.62
N GLY A 294 -14.69 20.72 -16.73
CA GLY A 294 -13.67 21.01 -17.75
C GLY A 294 -13.83 20.08 -18.96
N ASP A 295 -14.64 20.53 -19.92
CA ASP A 295 -14.91 20.00 -21.27
C ASP A 295 -13.84 19.06 -21.89
N ASN A 296 -14.28 17.88 -22.39
CA ASN A 296 -13.86 17.26 -23.65
C ASN A 296 -14.65 15.96 -23.87
N GLY A 297 -15.65 16.03 -24.74
CA GLY A 297 -16.51 14.90 -25.10
C GLY A 297 -15.82 13.79 -25.89
N MET A 298 -16.35 12.57 -25.74
CA MET A 298 -16.77 11.71 -26.85
C MET A 298 -17.63 10.56 -26.29
N ASP A 299 -18.70 10.30 -27.02
CA ASP A 299 -19.93 9.62 -26.63
C ASP A 299 -19.81 8.10 -26.45
N ASP A 300 -20.43 7.58 -25.38
CA ASP A 300 -21.30 6.39 -25.33
C ASP A 300 -21.55 6.02 -23.85
N VAL A 301 -22.52 6.68 -23.21
CA VAL A 301 -22.94 6.38 -21.83
C VAL A 301 -24.41 6.00 -21.85
N ILE A 302 -24.66 4.68 -21.81
CA ILE A 302 -25.99 4.12 -21.54
C ILE A 302 -26.14 3.99 -20.03
N GLY A 303 -27.07 4.78 -19.47
CA GLY A 303 -28.11 4.26 -18.57
C GLY A 303 -27.87 4.30 -17.06
N ASP A 304 -28.59 5.24 -16.45
CA ASP A 304 -29.07 5.31 -15.06
C ASP A 304 -28.10 5.60 -13.89
N ALA A 305 -28.33 6.81 -13.38
CA ALA A 305 -28.00 7.39 -12.10
C ALA A 305 -27.81 6.41 -10.92
N ALA A 306 -26.69 6.58 -10.22
CA ALA A 306 -26.68 6.59 -8.76
C ALA A 306 -25.63 7.60 -8.28
N SER A 307 -26.05 8.39 -7.29
CA SER A 307 -25.30 9.30 -6.43
C SER A 307 -23.82 8.96 -6.22
N GLY A 308 -22.95 9.98 -6.36
CA GLY A 308 -21.49 9.87 -6.31
C GLY A 308 -20.93 9.06 -5.14
N GLU A 309 -19.78 8.43 -5.37
CA GLU A 309 -19.21 7.36 -4.55
C GLU A 309 -17.72 7.61 -4.27
N VAL A 310 -17.22 7.24 -3.07
CA VAL A 310 -15.78 7.18 -2.77
C VAL A 310 -15.47 5.86 -2.05
N ALA A 311 -14.45 5.11 -2.50
CA ALA A 311 -14.05 3.81 -1.93
C ALA A 311 -12.53 3.72 -1.69
N ILE A 312 -12.08 3.21 -0.54
CA ILE A 312 -10.64 3.17 -0.14
C ILE A 312 -10.07 1.75 -0.23
N ASP A 313 -8.84 1.64 -0.74
CA ASP A 313 -7.88 0.59 -0.38
C ASP A 313 -6.83 1.23 0.56
N ALA A 314 -6.79 0.82 1.83
CA ALA A 314 -5.84 1.38 2.80
C ALA A 314 -4.69 0.39 3.02
N GLY A 315 -3.46 0.84 2.74
CA GLY A 315 -2.26 0.11 3.12
C GLY A 315 -1.55 0.87 4.24
N SER A 316 -1.22 0.20 5.34
CA SER A 316 -0.19 0.69 6.25
C SER A 316 1.17 0.45 5.61
N GLY A 317 1.54 1.28 4.62
CA GLY A 317 2.79 1.19 3.88
C GLY A 317 3.43 2.57 3.76
N ASP A 318 4.72 2.63 4.03
CA ASP A 318 5.55 3.83 4.02
C ASP A 318 5.62 4.44 2.60
N ALA A 319 5.06 5.63 2.42
CA ALA A 319 5.20 6.40 1.19
C ALA A 319 6.48 7.23 1.28
N GLY A 320 7.48 6.86 0.47
CA GLY A 320 8.72 7.62 0.36
C GLY A 320 8.45 9.04 -0.14
N SER A 321 8.91 10.03 0.63
CA SER A 321 9.02 11.41 0.17
C SER A 321 10.11 11.49 -0.90
N GLY A 322 9.72 11.54 -2.17
CA GLY A 322 10.61 12.05 -3.21
C GLY A 322 10.75 13.55 -3.03
N ASP A 323 11.94 14.02 -2.65
CA ASP A 323 12.24 15.46 -2.59
C ASP A 323 12.08 16.07 -4.00
N ALA A 324 11.13 16.99 -4.13
CA ALA A 324 11.08 17.88 -5.28
C ALA A 324 12.27 18.86 -5.18
N GLY A 325 13.39 18.51 -5.80
CA GLY A 325 14.53 19.41 -5.95
C GLY A 325 14.08 20.72 -6.60
N SER A 326 14.28 21.83 -5.89
CA SER A 326 14.14 23.18 -6.44
C SER A 326 15.30 23.44 -7.41
N GLY A 327 15.11 23.09 -8.68
CA GLY A 327 16.01 23.49 -9.77
C GLY A 327 15.53 24.78 -10.40
N ASP A 328 16.35 25.84 -10.31
CA ASP A 328 16.13 27.09 -11.03
C ASP A 328 16.08 26.83 -12.54
N ALA A 329 15.09 27.45 -13.21
CA ALA A 329 14.92 27.39 -14.64
C ALA A 329 16.09 28.09 -15.36
N GLY A 330 17.09 27.32 -15.78
CA GLY A 330 18.11 27.77 -16.72
C GLY A 330 17.54 27.86 -18.13
N SER A 331 17.48 29.07 -18.67
CA SER A 331 17.18 29.34 -20.07
C SER A 331 18.29 28.79 -20.98
N GLY A 332 17.95 27.80 -21.81
CA GLY A 332 18.83 27.26 -22.86
C GLY A 332 18.08 27.15 -24.19
N ASP A 333 18.64 27.78 -25.22
CA ASP A 333 18.05 27.93 -26.55
C ASP A 333 17.84 26.61 -27.30
N ALA A 334 16.77 26.60 -28.12
CA ALA A 334 16.38 25.51 -28.99
C ALA A 334 17.43 25.25 -30.10
N GLY A 335 18.03 24.07 -30.07
CA GLY A 335 18.82 23.53 -31.17
C GLY A 335 17.96 22.64 -32.07
N SER A 336 17.79 23.06 -33.32
CA SER A 336 17.17 22.28 -34.40
C SER A 336 18.06 21.11 -34.82
N GLY A 337 17.52 19.89 -34.78
CA GLY A 337 18.13 18.69 -35.36
C GLY A 337 17.09 17.83 -36.03
N ASP A 338 17.17 17.73 -37.36
CA ASP A 338 16.38 16.83 -38.19
C ASP A 338 17.06 15.44 -38.32
N ALA A 339 16.20 14.47 -38.68
CA ALA A 339 16.47 13.22 -39.38
C ALA A 339 16.53 11.90 -38.57
N GLY A 340 15.67 10.96 -38.97
CA GLY A 340 15.88 9.53 -38.76
C GLY A 340 14.62 8.67 -38.90
N SER A 341 14.23 8.34 -40.13
CA SER A 341 13.33 7.21 -40.42
C SER A 341 14.06 5.89 -40.17
N GLY A 342 13.56 5.06 -39.25
CA GLY A 342 14.09 3.72 -38.97
C GLY A 342 12.96 2.74 -38.65
N ASP A 343 13.00 1.58 -39.31
CA ASP A 343 11.99 0.53 -39.30
C ASP A 343 11.73 -0.11 -37.93
N ALA A 344 10.47 -0.54 -37.75
CA ALA A 344 9.99 -1.28 -36.60
C ALA A 344 10.65 -2.68 -36.52
N GLY A 345 11.58 -2.84 -35.58
CA GLY A 345 12.10 -4.13 -35.16
C GLY A 345 11.17 -4.77 -34.11
N SER A 346 10.74 -5.99 -34.37
CA SER A 346 10.10 -6.89 -33.41
C SER A 346 11.11 -7.28 -32.32
N GLY A 347 10.92 -6.77 -31.10
CA GLY A 347 11.68 -7.16 -29.91
C GLY A 347 10.74 -7.73 -28.85
N ASP A 348 11.09 -8.90 -28.34
CA ASP A 348 10.39 -9.58 -27.25
C ASP A 348 10.19 -8.67 -26.05
N ALA A 349 8.99 -8.71 -25.48
CA ALA A 349 8.65 -8.03 -24.24
C ALA A 349 9.46 -8.65 -23.09
N GLY A 350 10.60 -8.05 -22.79
CA GLY A 350 11.36 -8.32 -21.59
C GLY A 350 10.48 -8.05 -20.37
N SER A 351 10.35 -9.05 -19.51
CA SER A 351 9.80 -8.93 -18.17
C SER A 351 10.65 -7.93 -17.38
N GLY A 352 10.19 -6.69 -17.30
CA GLY A 352 10.78 -5.69 -16.41
C GLY A 352 10.58 -6.13 -14.97
N ASP A 353 11.69 -6.38 -14.27
CA ASP A 353 11.72 -6.59 -12.83
C ASP A 353 11.05 -5.39 -12.13
N ALA A 354 9.87 -5.63 -11.55
CA ALA A 354 9.33 -4.74 -10.55
C ALA A 354 10.24 -4.85 -9.32
N GLY A 355 11.09 -3.84 -9.10
CA GLY A 355 11.94 -3.73 -7.93
C GLY A 355 11.13 -3.98 -6.67
N SER A 356 11.42 -5.09 -5.98
CA SER A 356 10.73 -5.49 -4.76
C SER A 356 11.16 -4.57 -3.61
N PRO A 357 10.23 -3.89 -2.90
CA PRO A 357 10.61 -3.00 -1.81
C PRO A 357 11.16 -3.79 -0.61
N THR A 358 12.31 -3.36 -0.08
CA THR A 358 12.90 -3.87 1.16
C THR A 358 12.14 -3.32 2.37
N SER A 359 11.84 -4.18 3.33
CA SER A 359 10.83 -3.94 4.36
C SER A 359 11.38 -4.34 5.75
N CYS A 360 11.20 -3.52 6.78
CA CYS A 360 11.82 -3.64 8.12
C CYS A 360 10.79 -3.48 9.24
N LEU A 361 10.61 -4.46 10.14
CA LEU A 361 9.87 -4.24 11.39
C LEU A 361 10.85 -3.79 12.49
N CYS A 362 10.72 -2.57 13.02
CA CYS A 362 11.64 -2.04 14.01
C CYS A 362 10.92 -1.65 15.31
N ALA A 363 11.44 -2.08 16.45
CA ALA A 363 11.05 -1.61 17.77
C ALA A 363 12.12 -0.67 18.33
N LEU A 364 11.70 0.36 19.05
CA LEU A 364 12.54 1.52 19.40
C LEU A 364 12.52 1.83 20.88
N ILE A 365 13.66 2.32 21.35
CA ILE A 365 13.90 2.85 22.68
C ILE A 365 14.52 4.24 22.50
N PHE A 366 13.87 5.27 23.05
CA PHE A 366 14.37 6.65 23.01
C PHE A 366 15.24 6.98 24.22
#